data_AF-A0A849ATR2-F1
#
_entry.id   AF-A0A849ATR2-F1
#
_cell.length_a   1.000
_cell.length_b   1.000
_cell.length_c   1.000
_cell.angle_alpha   90.00
_cell.angle_beta   90.00
_cell.angle_gamma   90.00
#
_symmetry.space_group_name_H-M   'P 1'
#
loop_
_entity.id
_entity.type
_entity.pdbx_description
1 polymer ?
#
loop_
_entity_poly.entity_id
_entity_poly.type
_entity_poly.pdbx_seq_one_letter_code
_entity_poly.pdbx_strand_id
1 'polypeptide(L)'
;MLLTRFLERFGSTDSTDAEDVHRRLSQLEGTTPIAEITARREVTVGGVVVALTRSVPQSSPRLDISVSDGTGIVHARFLGMRDIPGITAGRTLLLTGCFTLSDSTVLTALNPRYELIDTQSD
;
A
#
# COMPACT_ATOMS: atom_id res chain seq x y z
N MET A 1 -8.24 -16.11 -2.18
CA MET A 1 -8.50 -15.63 -3.55
C MET A 1 -9.67 -14.63 -3.53
N LEU A 2 -9.47 -13.42 -2.98
CA LEU A 2 -10.55 -12.41 -2.88
C LEU A 2 -10.06 -10.95 -2.97
N LEU A 3 -8.74 -10.71 -2.99
CA LEU A 3 -8.18 -9.36 -3.10
C LEU A 3 -7.92 -8.94 -4.56
N THR A 4 -7.56 -9.91 -5.43
CA THR A 4 -7.20 -9.64 -6.84
C THR A 4 -8.36 -9.05 -7.64
N ARG A 5 -9.61 -9.40 -7.31
CA ARG A 5 -10.78 -8.97 -8.08
C ARG A 5 -11.28 -7.55 -7.79
N PHE A 6 -10.85 -6.96 -6.69
CA PHE A 6 -11.24 -5.58 -6.35
C PHE A 6 -10.27 -4.54 -6.94
N LEU A 7 -9.06 -4.97 -7.29
CA LEU A 7 -7.97 -4.12 -7.80
C LEU A 7 -8.09 -3.82 -9.30
N GLU A 8 -8.71 -4.72 -10.10
CA GLU A 8 -8.98 -4.47 -11.52
C GLU A 8 -9.94 -3.28 -11.75
N ARG A 9 -10.73 -2.91 -10.74
CA ARG A 9 -11.75 -1.85 -10.86
C ARG A 9 -11.23 -0.45 -10.52
N PHE A 10 -10.14 -0.32 -9.77
CA PHE A 10 -9.57 0.99 -9.43
C PHE A 10 -8.50 1.49 -10.40
N GLY A 11 -7.98 0.63 -11.29
CA GLY A 11 -7.11 1.08 -12.38
C GLY A 11 -7.83 1.86 -13.50
N SER A 12 -9.16 2.03 -13.44
CA SER A 12 -9.98 2.50 -14.56
C SER A 12 -10.91 3.68 -14.24
N THR A 13 -10.68 4.43 -13.17
CA THR A 13 -11.45 5.67 -12.95
C THR A 13 -10.55 6.77 -12.41
N ASP A 14 -10.25 7.70 -13.32
CA ASP A 14 -9.51 8.96 -13.24
C ASP A 14 -7.96 8.90 -13.17
N SER A 15 -7.33 8.88 -14.35
CA SER A 15 -5.88 9.05 -14.51
C SER A 15 -5.35 10.36 -13.93
N THR A 16 -6.19 11.40 -13.87
CA THR A 16 -5.85 12.71 -13.31
C THR A 16 -5.56 12.61 -11.82
N ASP A 17 -6.40 11.87 -11.08
CA ASP A 17 -6.24 11.66 -9.64
C ASP A 17 -4.95 10.89 -9.34
N ALA A 18 -4.62 9.89 -10.16
CA ALA A 18 -3.39 9.11 -10.01
C ALA A 18 -2.13 9.95 -10.22
N GLU A 19 -2.10 10.81 -11.25
CA GLU A 19 -0.96 11.70 -11.52
C GLU A 19 -0.77 12.74 -10.41
N ASP A 20 -1.84 13.33 -9.89
CA ASP A 20 -1.77 14.29 -8.79
C ASP A 20 -1.32 13.63 -7.48
N VAL A 21 -1.79 12.42 -7.19
CA VAL A 21 -1.32 11.61 -6.06
C VAL A 21 0.18 11.33 -6.20
N HIS A 22 0.64 10.89 -7.37
CA HIS A 22 2.06 10.63 -7.60
C HIS A 22 2.92 11.89 -7.44
N ARG A 23 2.47 13.02 -8.00
CA ARG A 23 3.19 14.29 -7.89
C ARG A 23 3.38 14.72 -6.43
N ARG A 24 2.35 14.54 -5.59
CA ARG A 24 2.42 14.89 -4.16
C ARG A 24 3.35 13.94 -3.39
N LEU A 25 3.27 12.64 -3.66
CA LEU A 25 4.02 11.63 -2.91
C LEU A 25 5.49 11.56 -3.30
N SER A 26 5.83 11.84 -4.56
CA SER A 26 7.22 11.89 -5.04
C SER A 26 8.04 13.02 -4.40
N GLN A 27 7.39 13.99 -3.75
CA GLN A 27 8.04 15.04 -2.97
C GLN A 27 8.49 14.56 -1.58
N LEU A 28 8.04 13.38 -1.13
CA LEU A 28 8.45 12.81 0.16
C LEU A 28 9.87 12.25 0.05
N GLU A 29 10.79 12.78 0.86
CA GLU A 29 12.18 12.36 0.86
C GLU A 29 12.33 10.86 1.20
N GLY A 30 13.28 10.20 0.53
CA GLY A 30 13.61 8.79 0.79
C GLY A 30 12.57 7.79 0.28
N THR A 31 11.57 8.22 -0.50
CA THR A 31 10.60 7.32 -1.13
C THR A 31 11.05 6.86 -2.51
N THR A 32 10.68 5.63 -2.87
CA THR A 32 10.87 5.03 -4.20
C THR A 32 9.50 4.90 -4.87
N PRO A 33 9.32 5.35 -6.12
CA PRO A 33 8.09 5.11 -6.88
C PRO A 33 7.79 3.63 -6.99
N ILE A 34 6.53 3.24 -6.87
CA ILE A 34 6.12 1.83 -6.88
C ILE A 34 6.51 1.15 -8.21
N ALA A 35 6.38 1.87 -9.33
CA ALA A 35 6.78 1.38 -10.64
C ALA A 35 8.28 1.06 -10.77
N GLU A 36 9.13 1.60 -9.88
CA GLU A 36 10.59 1.43 -9.90
C GLU A 36 11.11 0.45 -8.84
N ILE A 37 10.21 -0.16 -8.04
CA ILE A 37 10.62 -1.08 -6.98
C ILE A 37 11.31 -2.30 -7.57
N THR A 38 12.53 -2.54 -7.10
CA THR A 38 13.23 -3.81 -7.29
C THR A 38 12.85 -4.78 -6.18
N ALA A 39 12.29 -5.93 -6.55
CA ALA A 39 11.91 -6.96 -5.59
C ALA A 39 13.10 -7.48 -4.74
N ARG A 40 12.80 -7.94 -3.52
CA ARG A 40 13.73 -8.46 -2.51
C ARG A 40 14.78 -7.44 -2.06
N ARG A 41 14.44 -6.15 -2.11
CA ARG A 41 15.19 -5.05 -1.52
C ARG A 41 14.33 -4.33 -0.50
N GLU A 42 14.97 -3.86 0.56
CA GLU A 42 14.32 -2.93 1.46
C GLU A 42 14.18 -1.59 0.75
N VAL A 43 12.95 -1.11 0.66
CA VAL A 43 12.59 0.17 0.05
C VAL A 43 11.54 0.86 0.93
N THR A 44 11.52 2.18 0.88
CA THR A 44 10.45 2.99 1.45
C THR A 44 9.57 3.50 0.32
N VAL A 45 8.27 3.35 0.45
CA VAL A 45 7.29 3.86 -0.52
C VAL A 45 6.32 4.78 0.20
N GLY A 46 5.99 5.92 -0.41
CA GLY A 46 4.90 6.77 0.03
C GLY A 46 3.64 6.45 -0.76
N GLY A 47 2.49 6.34 -0.11
CA GLY A 47 1.26 5.99 -0.81
C GLY A 47 -0.01 6.18 -0.01
N VAL A 48 -1.13 6.15 -0.74
CA VAL A 48 -2.48 6.21 -0.19
C VAL A 48 -3.03 4.78 -0.05
N VAL A 49 -3.61 4.47 1.11
CA VAL A 49 -4.32 3.21 1.33
C VAL A 49 -5.58 3.19 0.47
N VAL A 50 -5.63 2.35 -0.55
CA VAL A 50 -6.80 2.24 -1.45
C VAL A 50 -7.77 1.15 -1.01
N ALA A 51 -7.27 0.11 -0.35
CA ALA A 51 -8.09 -0.98 0.15
C ALA A 51 -7.46 -1.64 1.37
N LEU A 52 -8.31 -2.24 2.20
CA LEU A 52 -7.90 -3.04 3.34
C LEU A 52 -8.81 -4.27 3.49
N THR A 53 -8.23 -5.41 3.83
CA THR A 53 -8.93 -6.68 4.02
C THR A 53 -8.47 -7.33 5.30
N ARG A 54 -9.43 -7.66 6.16
CA ARG A 54 -9.19 -8.31 7.44
C ARG A 54 -9.44 -9.81 7.29
N SER A 55 -8.67 -10.62 8.01
CA SER A 55 -8.96 -12.04 8.11
C SER A 55 -10.27 -12.28 8.85
N VAL A 56 -10.91 -13.43 8.56
CA VAL A 56 -12.16 -13.85 9.21
C VAL A 56 -11.91 -14.25 10.67
N PRO A 57 -12.92 -14.17 11.57
CA PRO A 57 -12.73 -14.38 13.01
C PRO A 57 -12.06 -15.71 13.41
N GLN A 58 -12.30 -16.79 12.67
CA GLN A 58 -11.77 -18.12 12.99
C GLN A 58 -10.43 -18.46 12.32
N SER A 59 -9.84 -17.54 11.54
CA SER A 59 -8.51 -17.72 10.98
C SER A 59 -7.47 -16.90 11.73
N SER A 60 -6.19 -17.22 11.52
CA SER A 60 -5.07 -16.44 12.06
C SER A 60 -5.27 -14.94 11.76
N PRO A 61 -5.13 -14.06 12.77
CA PRO A 61 -5.25 -12.62 12.58
C PRO A 61 -4.33 -12.12 11.47
N ARG A 62 -4.90 -11.38 10.52
CA ARG A 62 -4.17 -10.77 9.41
C ARG A 62 -4.91 -9.55 8.90
N LEU A 63 -4.16 -8.50 8.58
CA LEU A 63 -4.61 -7.32 7.87
C LEU A 63 -3.78 -7.20 6.60
N ASP A 64 -4.44 -7.26 5.44
CA ASP A 64 -3.86 -6.94 4.14
C ASP A 64 -4.27 -5.51 3.79
N ILE A 65 -3.33 -4.65 3.42
CA ILE A 65 -3.61 -3.34 2.84
C ILE A 65 -3.00 -3.23 1.45
N SER A 66 -3.70 -2.52 0.57
CA SER A 66 -3.21 -2.13 -0.75
C SER A 66 -2.92 -0.63 -0.73
N VAL A 67 -1.74 -0.26 -1.21
CA VAL A 67 -1.24 1.12 -1.21
C VAL A 67 -0.85 1.51 -2.63
N SER A 68 -1.33 2.67 -3.07
CA SER A 68 -1.04 3.25 -4.39
C SER A 68 -0.28 4.56 -4.23
N ASP A 69 0.72 4.77 -5.09
CA ASP A 69 1.42 6.04 -5.25
C ASP A 69 1.06 6.74 -6.57
N GLY A 70 0.06 6.24 -7.30
CA GLY A 70 -0.31 6.70 -8.64
C GLY A 70 0.47 6.03 -9.79
N THR A 71 1.63 5.44 -9.52
CA THR A 71 2.43 4.70 -10.54
C THR A 71 2.21 3.20 -10.49
N GLY A 72 1.76 2.69 -9.35
CA GLY A 72 1.44 1.27 -9.18
C GLY A 72 0.78 0.98 -7.84
N ILE A 73 0.64 -0.30 -7.53
CA ILE A 73 0.06 -0.77 -6.27
C ILE A 73 1.01 -1.78 -5.62
N VAL A 74 1.27 -1.60 -4.33
CA VAL A 74 1.92 -2.60 -3.48
C VAL A 74 0.99 -3.07 -2.37
N HIS A 75 1.29 -4.23 -1.81
CA HIS A 75 0.61 -4.76 -0.65
C HIS A 75 1.50 -4.74 0.59
N ALA A 76 0.91 -4.41 1.73
CA ALA A 76 1.48 -4.71 3.04
C ALA A 76 0.57 -5.71 3.76
N ARG A 77 1.17 -6.80 4.23
CA ARG A 77 0.49 -7.85 4.98
C ARG A 77 0.99 -7.87 6.40
N PHE A 78 0.12 -7.46 7.30
CA PHE A 78 0.36 -7.50 8.74
C PHE A 78 -0.19 -8.80 9.32
N LEU A 79 0.70 -9.65 9.80
CA LEU A 79 0.39 -10.91 10.44
C LEU A 79 0.18 -10.69 11.95
N GLY A 80 -0.75 -11.44 12.56
CA GLY A 80 -1.04 -11.33 14.00
C GLY A 80 -1.94 -10.16 14.37
N MET A 81 -2.30 -9.30 13.43
CA MET A 81 -3.13 -8.10 13.64
C MET A 81 -4.35 -8.13 12.74
N ARG A 82 -5.53 -7.73 13.26
CA ARG A 82 -6.75 -7.54 12.44
C ARG A 82 -7.01 -6.08 12.09
N ASP A 83 -6.43 -5.18 12.86
CA ASP A 83 -6.58 -3.75 12.70
C ASP A 83 -5.32 -3.06 13.22
N ILE A 84 -5.02 -1.89 12.66
CA ILE A 84 -3.92 -1.03 13.06
C ILE A 84 -4.50 0.38 13.14
N PRO A 85 -4.52 1.01 14.34
CA PRO A 85 -5.07 2.34 14.51
C PRO A 85 -4.49 3.34 13.51
N GLY A 86 -5.37 4.08 12.83
CA GLY A 86 -5.00 5.11 11.86
C GLY A 86 -4.73 4.61 10.44
N ILE A 87 -4.66 3.29 10.21
CA ILE A 87 -4.62 2.72 8.85
C ILE A 87 -6.05 2.48 8.35
N THR A 88 -6.58 3.45 7.62
CA THR A 88 -7.89 3.37 6.94
C THR A 88 -7.75 3.74 5.46
N ALA A 89 -8.74 3.35 4.64
CA ALA A 89 -8.78 3.79 3.25
C ALA A 89 -8.73 5.33 3.14
N GLY A 90 -8.01 5.84 2.15
CA GLY A 90 -7.77 7.26 1.92
C GLY A 90 -6.63 7.89 2.76
N ARG A 91 -6.05 7.17 3.73
CA ARG A 91 -4.91 7.69 4.51
C ARG A 91 -3.61 7.56 3.73
N THR A 92 -2.78 8.60 3.82
CA THR A 92 -1.40 8.59 3.31
C THR A 92 -0.45 8.05 4.37
N LEU A 93 0.48 7.19 3.95
CA LEU A 93 1.49 6.62 4.82
C LEU A 93 2.78 6.30 4.06
N LEU A 94 3.87 6.13 4.81
CA LEU A 94 5.09 5.50 4.35
C LEU A 94 5.07 4.02 4.72
N LEU A 95 5.49 3.16 3.80
CA LEU A 95 5.80 1.75 4.07
C LEU A 95 7.27 1.49 3.79
N THR A 96 7.99 1.01 4.79
CA THR A 96 9.37 0.55 4.66
C THR A 96 9.44 -0.94 4.89
N GLY A 97 9.97 -1.67 3.91
CA GLY A 97 10.18 -3.10 4.06
C GLY A 97 10.70 -3.77 2.80
N CYS A 98 10.88 -5.08 2.88
CA CYS A 98 11.32 -5.90 1.77
C CYS A 98 10.12 -6.37 0.94
N PHE A 99 9.93 -5.76 -0.23
CA PHE A 99 8.83 -6.14 -1.13
C PHE A 99 9.22 -7.33 -2.00
N THR A 100 8.36 -8.34 -2.05
CA THR A 100 8.57 -9.56 -2.83
C THR A 100 7.39 -9.82 -3.74
N LEU A 101 7.62 -10.44 -4.89
CA LEU A 101 6.51 -10.85 -5.75
C LEU A 101 5.75 -11.99 -5.08
N SER A 102 4.54 -11.71 -4.62
CA SER A 102 3.56 -12.71 -4.20
C SER A 102 2.69 -13.07 -5.40
N ASP A 103 2.32 -14.35 -5.54
CA ASP A 103 1.49 -14.86 -6.63
C ASP A 103 1.96 -14.39 -8.02
N SER A 104 3.28 -14.24 -8.19
CA SER A 104 4.01 -13.80 -9.39
C SER A 104 3.69 -12.40 -9.95
N THR A 105 2.78 -11.62 -9.36
CA THR A 105 2.28 -10.38 -9.98
C THR A 105 2.24 -9.16 -9.07
N VAL A 106 2.14 -9.33 -7.75
CA VAL A 106 1.98 -8.17 -6.84
C VAL A 106 3.09 -8.11 -5.82
N LEU A 107 3.76 -6.96 -5.76
CA LEU A 107 4.77 -6.66 -4.75
C LEU A 107 4.12 -6.59 -3.37
N THR A 108 4.56 -7.46 -2.48
CA THR A 108 4.03 -7.60 -1.12
C THR A 108 5.16 -7.58 -0.10
N ALA A 109 5.03 -6.75 0.93
CA ALA A 109 5.87 -6.77 2.12
C ALA A 109 5.11 -7.42 3.29
N LEU A 110 5.80 -8.25 4.07
CA LEU A 110 5.25 -8.83 5.30
C LEU A 110 5.71 -7.99 6.50
N ASN A 111 4.77 -7.58 7.35
CA ASN A 111 5.01 -6.74 8.52
C ASN A 111 5.98 -5.57 8.26
N PRO A 112 5.79 -4.77 7.18
CA PRO A 112 6.64 -3.61 6.97
C PRO A 112 6.46 -2.62 8.11
N ARG A 113 7.49 -1.79 8.33
CA ARG A 113 7.33 -0.59 9.16
C ARG A 113 6.39 0.35 8.40
N TYR A 114 5.48 0.98 9.14
CA TYR A 114 4.60 2.01 8.59
C TYR A 114 4.73 3.30 9.40
N GLU A 115 4.57 4.43 8.72
CA GLU A 115 4.48 5.75 9.34
C GLU A 115 3.31 6.50 8.73
N LEU A 116 2.36 6.95 9.57
CA LEU A 116 1.22 7.73 9.10
C LEU A 116 1.69 9.15 8.81
N ILE A 117 1.43 9.62 7.59
CA ILE A 117 1.67 11.01 7.22
C ILE A 117 0.39 11.76 7.58
N ASP A 118 0.50 12.80 8.41
CA ASP A 118 -0.67 13.63 8.68
C ASP A 118 -0.97 14.50 7.46
N THR A 119 -2.17 14.36 6.91
CA THR A 119 -2.62 15.19 5.78
C THR A 119 -3.27 16.49 6.27
N GLN A 120 -2.99 16.91 7.51
CA GLN A 120 -3.37 18.24 8.02
C GLN A 120 -2.19 19.20 7.85
N SER A 121 -2.23 19.93 6.74
CA SER A 121 -1.59 21.24 6.59
C SER A 121 -2.42 22.02 5.58
N ASP A 122 -3.63 22.42 6.02
CA ASP A 122 -4.21 23.75 5.80
C ASP A 122 -5.34 23.99 6.82
#